data_AF-A0A4V2HS90-F1
#
_entry.id   AF-A0A4V2HS90-F1
#
_cell.length_a   1.000
_cell.length_b   1.000
_cell.length_c   1.000
_cell.angle_alpha   90.00
_cell.angle_beta   90.00
_cell.angle_gamma   90.00
#
_symmetry.space_group_name_H-M   'P 1'
#
loop_
_entity.id
_entity.type
_entity.pdbx_description
1 polymer ?
#
loop_
_entity_poly.entity_id
_entity_poly.type
_entity_poly.pdbx_seq_one_letter_code
_entity_poly.pdbx_strand_id
1 'polypeptide(L)'
;MDAKLRKRHKIIWIVLAPVLMVLLIWVAKDLGFSQNSEIVKLETTSSTAMAKAENEKVSAVLLNNQERSILEIVVKSPLRSTSSVVFALTGTQERETLLGQLEGVGSYSFQVEEGVKGIIIKDPIKKQSILKLEF
;
A
#
# COMPACT_ATOMS: atom_id res chain seq x y z
N MET A 1 -20.64 21.28 -45.48
CA MET A 1 -20.19 21.23 -44.07
C MET A 1 -20.43 22.58 -43.40
N ASP A 2 -21.51 22.68 -42.62
CA ASP A 2 -22.01 23.92 -42.05
C ASP A 2 -21.00 24.68 -41.18
N ALA A 3 -20.68 25.91 -41.57
CA ALA A 3 -19.78 26.79 -40.83
C ALA A 3 -20.27 27.07 -39.40
N LYS A 4 -21.58 26.97 -39.16
CA LYS A 4 -22.22 27.10 -37.84
C LYS A 4 -21.81 25.96 -36.89
N LEU A 5 -21.66 24.74 -37.41
CA LEU A 5 -21.27 23.57 -36.61
C LEU A 5 -19.81 23.72 -36.12
N ARG A 6 -18.90 24.20 -36.97
CA ARG A 6 -17.50 24.45 -36.62
C ARG A 6 -17.33 25.53 -35.53
N LYS A 7 -18.12 26.61 -35.60
CA LYS A 7 -18.10 27.67 -34.57
C LYS A 7 -18.58 27.15 -33.20
N ARG A 8 -19.67 26.38 -33.17
CA ARG A 8 -20.19 25.79 -31.92
C ARG A 8 -19.21 24.77 -31.33
N HIS A 9 -18.59 23.94 -32.17
CA HIS A 9 -17.59 22.98 -31.72
C HIS A 9 -16.36 23.66 -31.09
N LYS A 10 -15.86 24.74 -31.70
CA LYS A 10 -14.76 25.53 -31.13
C LYS A 10 -15.11 26.12 -29.76
N ILE A 11 -16.35 26.60 -29.59
CA ILE A 11 -16.83 27.15 -28.31
C ILE A 11 -16.91 26.04 -27.25
N ILE A 12 -17.40 24.84 -27.60
CA ILE A 12 -17.46 23.71 -26.68
C ILE A 12 -16.06 23.38 -26.12
N TRP A 13 -15.05 23.35 -26.99
CA TRP A 13 -13.68 23.02 -26.58
C TRP A 13 -13.02 24.11 -25.74
N ILE A 14 -13.29 25.38 -26.08
CA ILE A 14 -12.81 26.52 -25.30
C ILE A 14 -13.37 26.51 -23.86
N VAL A 15 -14.60 26.03 -23.67
CA VAL A 15 -15.21 25.92 -22.34
C VAL A 15 -14.79 24.63 -21.64
N LEU A 16 -14.74 23.52 -22.37
CA LEU A 16 -14.47 22.20 -21.79
C LEU A 16 -13.03 22.07 -21.30
N ALA A 17 -12.05 22.61 -22.02
CA ALA A 17 -10.64 22.52 -21.64
C ALA A 17 -10.31 23.12 -20.26
N PRO A 18 -10.70 24.37 -19.93
CA PRO A 18 -10.44 24.93 -18.60
C PRO A 18 -11.24 24.23 -17.50
N VAL A 19 -12.48 23.79 -17.78
CA VAL A 19 -13.30 23.04 -16.82
C VAL A 19 -12.62 21.72 -16.43
N LEU A 20 -12.09 20.99 -17.42
CA LEU A 20 -11.36 19.75 -17.19
C LEU A 20 -10.10 20.00 -16.34
N MET A 21 -9.37 21.08 -16.62
CA MET A 21 -8.15 21.42 -15.87
C MET A 21 -8.45 21.74 -14.40
N VAL A 22 -9.52 22.47 -14.12
CA VAL A 22 -9.96 22.76 -12.74
C VAL A 22 -10.37 21.47 -12.02
N LEU A 23 -11.14 20.59 -12.66
CA LEU A 23 -11.55 19.31 -12.08
C LEU A 23 -10.35 18.43 -11.72
N LEU A 24 -9.34 18.34 -12.61
CA LEU A 24 -8.12 17.57 -12.35
C LEU A 24 -7.35 18.11 -11.14
N ILE A 25 -7.23 19.44 -11.03
CA ILE A 25 -6.58 20.07 -9.87
C ILE A 25 -7.36 19.78 -8.59
N TRP A 26 -8.69 19.81 -8.64
CA TRP A 26 -9.53 19.58 -7.47
C TRP A 26 -9.42 18.14 -6.97
N VAL A 27 -9.49 17.17 -7.88
CA VAL A 27 -9.28 15.75 -7.60
C VAL A 27 -7.87 15.51 -7.05
N ALA A 28 -6.84 16.13 -7.63
CA ALA A 28 -5.47 16.01 -7.15
C ALA A 28 -5.27 16.53 -5.72
N LYS A 29 -6.02 17.56 -5.30
CA LYS A 29 -5.99 18.07 -3.92
C LYS A 29 -6.71 17.13 -2.94
N ASP A 30 -7.79 16.51 -3.37
CA ASP A 30 -8.57 15.57 -2.53
C ASP A 30 -7.87 14.22 -2.34
N LEU A 31 -7.01 13.84 -3.29
CA LEU A 31 -6.21 12.60 -3.23
C LEU A 31 -5.19 12.53 -2.09
N GLY A 32 -5.10 13.56 -1.23
CA GLY A 32 -4.44 13.46 0.06
C GLY A 32 -3.04 12.87 -0.02
N PHE A 33 -2.18 13.42 -0.90
CA PHE A 33 -0.81 12.96 -1.05
C PHE A 33 0.07 13.33 0.17
N SER A 34 -0.33 12.93 1.38
CA SER A 34 0.48 13.00 2.58
C SER A 34 1.70 12.07 2.40
N GLN A 35 2.91 12.62 2.54
CA GLN A 35 4.16 11.88 2.60
C GLN A 35 4.51 11.53 4.05
N ASN A 36 3.51 11.22 4.90
CA ASN A 36 3.83 10.67 6.21
C ASN A 36 4.21 9.21 6.05
N SER A 37 5.52 8.95 6.06
CA SER A 37 6.07 7.68 6.52
C SER A 37 5.70 7.55 8.00
N GLU A 38 4.49 7.06 8.28
CA GLU A 38 4.04 6.78 9.64
C GLU A 38 4.86 5.62 10.21
N ILE A 39 5.69 5.94 11.18
CA ILE A 39 6.36 4.97 12.05
C ILE A 39 5.26 4.42 12.97
N VAL A 40 4.92 3.15 12.77
CA VAL A 40 3.86 2.45 13.51
C VAL A 40 4.34 2.08 14.90
N LYS A 41 3.53 2.38 15.93
CA LYS A 41 3.72 1.93 17.31
C LYS A 41 3.28 0.47 17.46
N LEU A 42 4.13 -0.34 18.08
CA LEU A 42 3.81 -1.71 18.50
C LEU A 42 2.78 -1.69 19.65
N GLU A 43 1.73 -2.48 19.50
CA GLU A 43 0.89 -2.91 20.63
C GLU A 43 0.94 -4.44 20.72
N THR A 44 1.61 -4.94 21.75
CA THR A 44 1.67 -6.37 22.07
C THR A 44 0.33 -6.77 22.69
N THR A 45 -0.43 -7.68 22.07
CA THR A 45 -1.63 -8.24 22.73
C THR A 45 -1.91 -9.69 22.35
N SER A 46 -2.11 -10.48 23.41
CA SER A 46 -2.62 -11.86 23.51
C SER A 46 -1.69 -13.02 23.11
N SER A 47 -1.80 -14.10 23.91
CA SER A 47 -0.91 -15.26 24.10
C SER A 47 -0.59 -16.15 22.89
N THR A 48 -0.92 -15.71 21.68
CA THR A 48 -0.72 -16.46 20.42
C THR A 48 -0.14 -15.57 19.31
N ALA A 49 -0.24 -14.24 19.44
CA ALA A 49 0.38 -13.27 18.55
C ALA A 49 1.73 -12.85 19.14
N MET A 50 2.82 -13.09 18.40
CA MET A 50 4.16 -12.67 18.82
C MET A 50 4.35 -11.17 18.65
N ALA A 51 3.79 -10.61 17.57
CA ALA A 51 3.89 -9.19 17.30
C ALA A 51 2.76 -8.71 16.40
N LYS A 52 2.31 -7.48 16.63
CA LYS A 52 1.27 -6.81 15.85
C LYS A 52 1.77 -5.42 15.49
N ALA A 53 1.67 -5.07 14.22
CA ALA A 53 1.98 -3.75 13.72
C ALA A 53 0.78 -3.27 12.87
N GLU A 54 0.23 -2.11 13.21
CA GLU A 54 -1.00 -1.60 12.61
C GLU A 54 -0.88 -0.13 12.19
N ASN A 55 -1.26 0.15 10.95
CA ASN A 55 -1.40 1.49 10.39
C ASN A 55 -2.86 1.69 9.92
N GLU A 56 -3.25 2.92 9.59
CA GLU A 56 -4.53 3.25 8.94
C GLU A 56 -4.80 2.39 7.69
N LYS A 57 -3.75 1.97 6.98
CA LYS A 57 -3.88 1.24 5.70
C LYS A 57 -3.66 -0.26 5.78
N VAL A 58 -2.79 -0.73 6.67
CA VAL A 58 -2.36 -2.12 6.74
C VAL A 58 -2.23 -2.55 8.19
N SER A 59 -2.77 -3.72 8.53
CA SER A 59 -2.49 -4.40 9.78
C SER A 59 -1.70 -5.67 9.48
N ALA A 60 -0.64 -5.93 10.23
CA ALA A 60 0.14 -7.15 10.15
C ALA A 60 0.23 -7.80 11.53
N VAL A 61 0.00 -9.11 11.58
CA VAL A 61 0.06 -9.93 12.79
C VAL A 61 0.95 -11.12 12.51
N LEU A 62 1.96 -11.32 13.35
CA LEU A 62 2.77 -12.52 13.37
C LEU A 62 2.20 -13.50 14.41
N LEU A 63 1.63 -14.60 13.94
CA LEU A 63 1.12 -15.69 14.75
C LEU A 63 2.19 -16.79 14.80
N ASN A 64 2.53 -17.26 16.00
CA ASN A 64 3.38 -18.44 16.14
C ASN A 64 2.54 -19.62 16.60
N ASN A 65 2.36 -20.59 15.72
CA ASN A 65 1.83 -21.89 16.08
C ASN A 65 3.04 -22.83 16.19
N GLN A 66 3.05 -23.74 17.16
CA GLN A 66 4.22 -24.48 17.69
C GLN A 66 5.11 -25.23 16.65
N GLU A 67 4.73 -25.26 15.38
CA GLU A 67 5.49 -25.83 14.26
C GLU A 67 5.69 -24.87 13.05
N ARG A 68 4.96 -23.73 12.98
CA ARG A 68 5.00 -22.77 11.87
C ARG A 68 4.63 -21.35 12.31
N SER A 69 5.43 -20.38 11.89
CA SER A 69 5.08 -18.97 12.00
C SER A 69 4.22 -18.55 10.79
N ILE A 70 3.09 -17.89 11.06
CA ILE A 70 2.14 -17.40 10.06
C ILE A 70 2.08 -15.89 10.17
N LEU A 71 2.33 -15.21 9.06
CA LEU A 71 2.17 -13.78 8.93
C LEU A 71 0.82 -13.49 8.28
N GLU A 72 -0.08 -12.88 9.03
CA GLU A 72 -1.34 -12.36 8.51
C GLU A 72 -1.22 -10.86 8.21
N ILE A 73 -1.59 -10.46 7.00
CA ILE A 73 -1.62 -9.07 6.58
C ILE A 73 -3.03 -8.73 6.12
N VAL A 74 -3.63 -7.73 6.74
CA VAL A 74 -4.93 -7.17 6.37
C VAL A 74 -4.70 -5.79 5.75
N VAL A 75 -4.96 -5.68 4.45
CA VAL A 75 -4.94 -4.42 3.72
C VAL A 75 -6.34 -3.81 3.82
N LYS A 76 -6.48 -2.73 4.60
CA LYS A 76 -7.75 -2.07 4.90
C LYS A 76 -8.17 -1.05 3.83
N SER A 77 -7.21 -0.50 3.09
CA SER A 77 -7.44 0.49 2.04
C SER A 77 -6.48 0.32 0.86
N PRO A 78 -6.83 0.83 -0.33
CA PRO A 78 -5.98 0.69 -1.51
C PRO A 78 -4.57 1.24 -1.26
N LEU A 79 -3.56 0.42 -1.54
CA LEU A 79 -2.16 0.84 -1.48
C LEU A 79 -1.87 1.77 -2.67
N ARG A 80 -0.94 2.72 -2.48
CA ARG A 80 -0.52 3.66 -3.54
C ARG A 80 0.11 2.97 -4.76
N SER A 81 0.48 1.71 -4.63
CA SER A 81 1.05 0.90 -5.69
C SER A 81 0.11 -0.25 -6.06
N THR A 82 -0.08 -0.44 -7.36
CA THR A 82 -0.79 -1.58 -7.95
C THR A 82 0.03 -2.86 -7.90
N SER A 83 1.32 -2.77 -7.54
CA SER A 83 2.23 -3.90 -7.43
C SER A 83 2.94 -3.82 -6.08
N SER A 84 2.26 -4.23 -5.01
CA SER A 84 2.84 -4.22 -3.68
C SER A 84 3.36 -5.62 -3.34
N VAL A 85 4.65 -5.75 -3.05
CA VAL A 85 5.31 -7.04 -2.77
C VAL A 85 5.78 -7.06 -1.33
N VAL A 86 5.53 -8.16 -0.64
CA VAL A 86 5.87 -8.37 0.78
C VAL A 86 7.16 -9.15 0.88
N PHE A 87 8.07 -8.64 1.70
CA PHE A 87 9.31 -9.30 2.05
C PHE A 87 9.41 -9.45 3.58
N ALA A 88 9.96 -10.58 4.03
CA ALA A 88 10.33 -10.81 5.42
C ALA A 88 11.75 -10.29 5.70
N LEU A 89 11.96 -9.71 6.89
CA LEU A 89 13.26 -9.26 7.38
C LEU A 89 13.80 -10.25 8.41
N THR A 90 14.93 -10.90 8.10
CA THR A 90 15.63 -11.81 9.02
C THR A 90 16.83 -11.11 9.66
N GLY A 91 16.93 -11.16 10.98
CA GLY A 91 17.66 -10.21 11.81
C GLY A 91 19.18 -10.11 11.79
N THR A 92 19.88 -10.56 10.73
CA THR A 92 21.35 -10.62 10.71
C THR A 92 21.99 -10.13 9.40
N GLN A 93 21.20 -9.98 8.35
CA GLN A 93 21.58 -9.34 7.08
C GLN A 93 20.28 -8.77 6.50
N GLU A 94 20.33 -7.71 5.71
CA GLU A 94 19.19 -7.22 4.90
C GLU A 94 18.75 -8.24 3.82
N ARG A 95 18.76 -9.54 4.13
CA ARG A 95 18.22 -10.60 3.29
C ARG A 95 16.71 -10.54 3.43
N GLU A 96 16.13 -9.89 2.43
CA GLU A 96 14.70 -9.81 2.20
C GLU A 96 14.25 -11.11 1.56
N THR A 97 13.50 -11.93 2.30
CA THR A 97 12.87 -13.13 1.73
C THR A 97 11.54 -12.73 1.13
N LEU A 98 11.37 -12.95 -0.17
CA LEU A 98 10.11 -12.71 -0.87
C LEU A 98 9.02 -13.66 -0.32
N LEU A 99 7.93 -13.10 0.21
CA LEU A 99 6.78 -13.87 0.67
C LEU A 99 5.68 -13.96 -0.39
N GLY A 100 5.43 -12.85 -1.10
CA GLY A 100 4.41 -12.81 -2.14
C GLY A 100 3.95 -11.40 -2.49
N GLN A 101 2.88 -11.31 -3.26
CA GLN A 101 2.32 -10.05 -3.77
C GLN A 101 0.94 -9.78 -3.16
N LEU A 102 0.68 -8.50 -2.86
CA LEU A 102 -0.62 -7.96 -2.50
C LEU A 102 -1.26 -7.39 -3.76
N GLU A 103 -2.40 -7.94 -4.16
CA GLU A 103 -3.13 -7.54 -5.37
C GLU A 103 -4.13 -6.40 -5.09
N GLY A 104 -4.57 -6.25 -3.84
CA GLY A 104 -5.53 -5.23 -3.45
C GLY A 104 -5.95 -5.31 -1.98
N VAL A 105 -7.07 -4.66 -1.66
CA VAL A 105 -7.70 -4.70 -0.34
C VAL A 105 -8.15 -6.13 -0.02
N GLY A 106 -7.79 -6.64 1.16
CA GLY A 106 -8.07 -8.02 1.53
C GLY A 106 -7.14 -8.55 2.61
N SER A 107 -7.38 -9.80 3.00
CA SER A 107 -6.56 -10.52 3.98
C SER A 107 -5.65 -11.52 3.26
N TYR A 108 -4.38 -11.51 3.62
CA TYR A 108 -3.34 -12.36 3.05
C TYR A 108 -2.63 -13.08 4.18
N SER A 109 -2.29 -14.34 3.95
CA SER A 109 -1.58 -15.17 4.93
C SER A 109 -0.35 -15.78 4.27
N PHE A 110 0.80 -15.59 4.90
CA PHE A 110 2.08 -16.08 4.41
C PHE A 110 2.70 -16.99 5.47
N GLN A 111 3.20 -18.15 5.05
CA GLN A 111 4.04 -18.97 5.92
C GLN A 111 5.43 -18.34 5.96
N VAL A 112 5.94 -18.10 7.17
CA VAL A 112 7.23 -17.49 7.41
C VAL A 112 8.09 -18.42 8.26
N GLU A 113 9.40 -18.43 7.98
CA GLU A 113 10.36 -19.17 8.79
C GLU A 113 10.52 -18.54 10.18
N GLU A 114 10.95 -19.33 11.17
CA GLU A 114 11.20 -18.82 12.52
C GLU A 114 12.29 -17.75 12.51
N GLY A 115 12.09 -16.64 13.24
CA GLY A 115 13.08 -15.57 13.39
C GLY A 115 12.89 -14.33 12.50
N VAL A 116 11.70 -14.16 11.89
CA VAL A 116 11.34 -12.91 11.22
C VAL A 116 11.21 -11.77 12.24
N LYS A 117 12.00 -10.72 12.07
CA LYS A 117 12.01 -9.50 12.91
C LYS A 117 11.13 -8.38 12.37
N GLY A 118 10.56 -8.55 11.18
CA GLY A 118 9.74 -7.53 10.55
C GLY A 118 9.38 -7.87 9.12
N ILE A 119 8.56 -7.02 8.53
CA ILE A 119 8.12 -7.12 7.14
C ILE A 119 8.31 -5.79 6.44
N ILE A 120 8.65 -5.85 5.16
CA ILE A 120 8.75 -4.67 4.32
C ILE A 120 7.89 -4.87 3.08
N ILE A 121 7.02 -3.92 2.81
CA ILE A 121 6.16 -3.87 1.63
C ILE A 121 6.79 -2.87 0.67
N LYS A 122 7.17 -3.34 -0.52
CA LYS A 122 7.82 -2.52 -1.55
C LYS A 122 7.04 -2.53 -2.85
N ASP A 123 7.17 -1.44 -3.58
CA ASP A 123 6.84 -1.39 -5.01
C ASP A 123 8.09 -1.80 -5.81
N PRO A 124 8.10 -2.97 -6.48
CA PRO A 124 9.26 -3.41 -7.25
C PRO A 124 9.49 -2.55 -8.51
N ILE A 125 8.44 -1.89 -9.02
CA ILE A 125 8.50 -1.04 -10.22
C ILE A 125 9.08 0.32 -9.85
N LYS A 126 8.59 0.93 -8.77
CA LYS A 126 9.05 2.26 -8.32
C LYS A 126 10.26 2.21 -7.40
N LYS A 127 10.70 1.01 -6.98
CA LYS A 127 11.79 0.78 -6.00
C LYS A 127 11.63 1.57 -4.72
N GLN A 128 10.38 1.81 -4.30
CA GLN A 128 10.05 2.57 -3.11
C GLN A 128 9.52 1.64 -2.02
N SER A 129 9.98 1.86 -0.79
CA SER A 129 9.38 1.24 0.39
C SER A 129 8.03 1.91 0.65
N ILE A 130 6.96 1.12 0.61
CA ILE A 130 5.61 1.59 0.90
C ILE A 130 5.38 1.57 2.40
N LEU A 131 5.85 0.49 3.05
CA LEU A 131 5.66 0.30 4.48
C LEU A 131 6.79 -0.59 5.01
N LYS A 132 7.36 -0.23 6.15
CA LYS A 132 8.28 -1.07 6.91
C LYS A 132 7.69 -1.26 8.29
N LEU A 133 7.49 -2.51 8.68
CA LEU A 133 6.97 -2.89 9.98
C LEU A 133 8.03 -3.75 10.65
N GLU A 134 8.46 -3.37 11.84
CA GLU A 134 9.37 -4.16 12.66
C GLU A 134 8.58 -4.71 13.85
N PHE A 135 8.91 -5.93 14.25
CA PHE A 135 8.30 -6.69 15.34
C PHE A 135 9.20 -6.70 16.57
#